data_AF-A0A8U0IEA7-F1
#
_entry.id   AF-A0A8U0IEA7-F1
#
_cell.length_a   1.000
_cell.length_b   1.000
_cell.length_c   1.000
_cell.angle_alpha   90.00
_cell.angle_beta   90.00
_cell.angle_gamma   90.00
#
_symmetry.space_group_name_H-M   'P 1'
#
loop_
_entity.id
_entity.type
_entity.pdbx_description
1 polymer ?
#
loop_
_entity_poly.entity_id
_entity_poly.type
_entity_poly.pdbx_seq_one_letter_code
_entity_poly.pdbx_strand_id
1 'polypeptide(L)' 'MSLAQKIARVVRKADSDETYECKDCGATFSLDRQTCPDCDSCVIDRIDWDGVVAD' A
#
# COMPACT_ATOMS: atom_id res chain seq x y z
N MET A 1 -20.06 18.94 -0.01
CA MET A 1 -19.06 18.02 0.58
C MET A 1 -17.72 18.75 0.63
N SER A 2 -17.22 19.04 1.83
CA SER A 2 -15.92 19.73 2.01
C SER A 2 -14.74 18.80 1.72
N LEU A 3 -13.56 19.37 1.49
CA LEU A 3 -12.31 18.60 1.29
C LEU A 3 -12.02 17.69 2.49
N ALA A 4 -12.22 18.19 3.71
CA ALA A 4 -12.04 17.42 4.95
C ALA A 4 -12.94 16.17 4.99
N GLN A 5 -14.19 16.28 4.52
CA GLN A 5 -15.11 15.14 4.44
C GLN A 5 -14.67 14.09 3.41
N LYS A 6 -14.07 14.53 2.29
CA LYS A 6 -13.53 13.62 1.27
C LYS A 6 -12.31 12.86 1.79
N ILE A 7 -11.38 13.55 2.47
CA ILE A 7 -10.18 12.93 3.06
C ILE A 7 -10.58 11.93 4.15
N ALA A 8 -11.48 12.31 5.06
CA ALA A 8 -11.92 11.44 6.15
C ALA A 8 -12.57 10.13 5.65
N ARG A 9 -13.27 10.17 4.52
CA ARG A 9 -13.88 8.98 3.89
C ARG A 9 -12.84 8.01 3.34
N VAL A 10 -11.75 8.53 2.77
CA VAL A 10 -10.66 7.70 2.23
C VAL A 10 -9.85 7.08 3.36
N VAL A 11 -9.50 7.86 4.40
CA VAL A 11 -8.71 7.40 5.54
C VAL A 11 -9.46 6.33 6.35
N ARG A 12 -10.77 6.47 6.56
CA ARG A 12 -11.57 5.47 7.30
C ARG A 12 -11.73 4.12 6.61
N LYS A 13 -11.41 4.00 5.33
CA LYS A 13 -11.54 2.72 4.59
C LYS A 13 -10.33 1.78 4.82
N ALA A 14 -9.31 2.22 5.56
CA ALA A 14 -8.08 1.46 5.76
C ALA A 14 -8.21 0.25 6.72
N ASP A 15 -9.29 0.12 7.49
CA ASP A 15 -9.58 -1.06 8.32
C ASP A 15 -10.32 -2.15 7.53
N SER A 16 -9.76 -2.55 6.38
CA SER A 16 -10.24 -3.77 5.73
C SER A 16 -9.52 -4.98 6.35
N ASP A 17 -10.27 -5.98 6.82
CA ASP A 17 -9.79 -7.34 7.14
C ASP A 17 -9.33 -8.08 5.85
N GLU A 18 -8.77 -7.33 4.90
CA GLU A 18 -8.29 -7.86 3.64
C GLU A 18 -6.97 -8.61 3.90
N THR A 19 -6.91 -9.82 3.35
CA THR A 19 -5.71 -10.61 3.33
C THR A 19 -4.90 -10.25 2.09
N TYR A 20 -3.58 -10.12 2.27
CA TYR A 20 -2.64 -9.76 1.23
C TYR A 20 -1.77 -10.97 0.92
N GLU A 21 -1.39 -11.13 -0.34
CA GLU A 21 -0.48 -12.17 -0.79
C GLU A 21 0.89 -11.56 -1.11
N CYS A 22 1.96 -12.09 -0.51
CA CYS A 22 3.32 -11.72 -0.84
C CYS A 22 3.68 -12.24 -2.24
N LYS A 23 4.11 -11.37 -3.14
CA LYS A 23 4.51 -11.76 -4.50
C LYS A 23 5.84 -12.49 -4.58
N ASP A 24 6.65 -12.45 -3.52
CA ASP A 24 7.96 -13.11 -3.49
C ASP A 24 7.88 -14.54 -2.94
N CYS A 25 7.15 -14.76 -1.84
CA CYS A 25 7.04 -16.08 -1.19
C CYS A 25 5.65 -16.73 -1.29
N GLY A 26 4.63 -16.01 -1.76
CA GLY A 26 3.25 -16.49 -1.86
C GLY A 26 2.48 -16.55 -0.53
N ALA A 27 3.07 -16.09 0.57
CA ALA A 27 2.41 -16.14 1.87
C ALA A 27 1.24 -15.17 1.95
N THR A 28 0.15 -15.59 2.58
CA THR A 28 -1.04 -14.77 2.83
C THR A 28 -0.99 -14.19 4.24
N PHE A 29 -1.09 -12.88 4.39
CA PHE A 29 -0.98 -12.20 5.69
C PHE A 29 -1.92 -10.98 5.78
N SER A 30 -2.25 -10.56 7.00
CA SER A 30 -2.95 -9.29 7.24
C SER A 30 -1.95 -8.14 7.25
N LEU A 31 -2.30 -7.01 6.62
CA LEU A 31 -1.42 -5.84 6.50
C LEU A 31 -1.37 -5.03 7.81
N ASP A 32 -0.80 -5.62 8.86
CA ASP A 32 -0.44 -4.91 10.09
C ASP A 32 0.90 -4.16 9.92
N ARG A 33 1.68 -4.49 8.87
CA ARG A 33 3.04 -3.99 8.62
C ARG A 33 3.28 -3.87 7.11
N GLN A 34 4.09 -2.89 6.70
CA GLN A 34 4.47 -2.68 5.28
C GLN A 34 5.45 -3.75 4.73
N THR A 35 5.54 -4.92 5.38
CA THR A 35 6.52 -5.96 5.11
C THR A 35 5.88 -7.33 5.29
N CYS A 36 6.22 -8.28 4.42
CA CYS A 36 5.77 -9.67 4.58
C CYS A 36 6.45 -10.30 5.82
N PRO A 37 5.69 -10.89 6.77
CA PRO A 37 6.26 -11.45 7.99
C PRO A 37 7.05 -12.75 7.79
N ASP A 38 6.88 -13.43 6.65
CA ASP A 38 7.49 -14.74 6.40
C ASP A 38 8.83 -14.65 5.68
N CYS A 39 9.00 -13.67 4.79
CA CYS A 39 10.24 -13.50 4.01
C CYS A 39 10.94 -12.16 4.24
N ASP A 40 10.39 -11.29 5.08
CA ASP A 40 10.86 -9.92 5.34
C ASP A 40 11.06 -9.05 4.08
N SER A 41 10.49 -9.49 2.94
CA SER A 41 10.64 -8.76 1.69
C SER A 41 9.79 -7.49 1.70
N CYS A 42 10.43 -6.38 1.32
CA CYS A 42 9.81 -5.09 1.07
C CYS A 42 10.48 -4.49 -0.18
N VAL A 43 9.83 -4.59 -1.33
CA VAL A 43 10.29 -3.92 -2.56
C VAL A 43 9.55 -2.59 -2.68
N ILE A 44 10.20 -1.51 -2.24
CA ILE A 44 9.76 -0.15 -2.55
C ILE A 44 10.54 0.30 -3.78
N ASP A 45 9.99 0.02 -4.96
CA ASP A 45 10.53 0.57 -6.20
C ASP A 45 10.24 2.08 -6.21
N ARG A 46 11.29 2.88 -6.04
CA ARG A 46 11.19 4.33 -6.24
C ARG A 46 11.02 4.57 -7.73
N ILE A 47 9.84 5.00 -8.12
CA ILE A 47 9.63 5.57 -9.45
C ILE A 47 10.48 6.85 -9.51
N ASP A 48 11.34 6.92 -10.51
CA ASP A 48 12.05 8.15 -10.85
C ASP A 48 11.03 9.13 -11.44
N TRP A 49 10.69 10.16 -10.67
CA TRP A 49 9.75 11.19 -11.07
C TRP A 49 10.39 12.20 -12.03
N ASP A 50 11.71 12.21 -12.17
CA ASP A 50 12.43 13.15 -13.03
C ASP A 50 12.16 12.88 -14.53
N GLY A 51 11.67 11.67 -14.87
CA GLY A 51 11.34 11.27 -16.25
C GLY A 51 9.86 11.32 -16.65
N VAL A 52 8.93 11.58 -15.71
CA VAL A 52 7.47 11.52 -15.95
C VAL A 52 6.90 12.87 -16.40
N VAL A 53 7.69 13.93 -16.37
CA VAL A 53 7.32 15.27 -16.86
C VAL A 53 7.84 15.46 -18.29
N ALA A 54 7.20 14.80 -19.25
CA ALA A 54 7.36 15.13 -20.67
C ALA A 54 6.12 15.89 -21.16
N ASP A 55 6.35 17.01 -21.86
CA ASP A 55 5.34 17.94 -22.44
C ASP A 55 4.28 17.26 -23.32
#